data_AF-C1D868-F1
#
_entry.id   AF-C1D868-F1
#
_cell.length_a   1.000
_cell.length_b   1.000
_cell.length_c   1.000
_cell.angle_alpha   90.00
_cell.angle_beta   90.00
_cell.angle_gamma   90.00
#
_symmetry.space_group_name_H-M   'P 1'
#
loop_
_entity.id
_entity.type
_entity.pdbx_description
1 polymer ?
#
loop_
_entity_poly.entity_id
_entity_poly.type
_entity_poly.pdbx_seq_one_letter_code
_entity_poly.pdbx_strand_id
1 'polypeptide(L)' 'MAGMFIESPDGEASDAALLELVAKIWAGHGDVGTEVSAALEDCRIDAAEVERIRQAVYRTQTAMATMLLRLESMAE' A
#
# COMPACT_ATOMS: atom_id res chain seq x y z
N MET A 1 -8.36 -5.18 17.00
CA MET A 1 -7.45 -4.08 17.40
C MET A 1 -7.73 -2.90 16.47
N ALA A 2 -8.53 -1.94 16.91
CA ALA A 2 -8.81 -0.74 16.14
C ALA A 2 -7.57 0.17 16.21
N GLY A 3 -6.96 0.46 15.06
CA GLY A 3 -5.87 1.44 14.97
C GLY A 3 -6.39 2.82 15.37
N MET A 4 -5.76 3.42 16.36
CA MET A 4 -6.05 4.77 16.81
C MET A 4 -5.54 5.75 15.75
N PHE A 5 -6.45 6.25 14.91
CA PHE A 5 -6.20 7.39 14.04
C PHE A 5 -6.05 8.64 14.92
N ILE A 6 -4.84 9.18 15.00
CA ILE A 6 -4.62 10.52 15.55
C ILE A 6 -4.81 11.49 14.40
N GLU A 7 -6.04 11.98 14.22
CA GLU A 7 -6.26 13.20 13.44
C GLU A 7 -5.70 14.38 14.26
N SER A 8 -4.75 15.12 13.69
CA SER A 8 -4.26 16.37 14.27
C SER A 8 -5.40 17.38 14.32
N PRO A 9 -5.57 18.16 15.41
CA PRO A 9 -6.66 19.12 15.55
C PRO A 9 -6.72 20.20 14.45
N ASP A 10 -5.62 20.40 13.70
CA ASP A 10 -5.46 21.49 12.75
C ASP A 10 -5.44 21.06 11.27
N GLY A 11 -5.87 19.83 10.93
CA GLY A 11 -5.97 19.40 9.52
C GLY A 11 -4.64 19.34 8.76
N GLU A 12 -3.52 19.66 9.40
CA GLU A 12 -2.19 19.56 8.85
C GLU A 12 -1.87 18.10 8.55
N ALA A 13 -1.40 17.85 7.33
CA ALA A 13 -0.87 16.57 6.92
C ALA A 13 0.36 16.23 7.78
N SER A 14 0.14 15.60 8.95
CA SER A 14 1.23 15.26 9.86
C SER A 14 2.20 14.28 9.22
N ASP A 15 3.50 14.51 9.40
CA ASP A 15 4.61 13.63 8.99
C ASP A 15 4.40 12.18 9.44
N ALA A 16 3.75 11.97 10.58
CA ALA A 16 3.42 10.63 11.09
C ALA A 16 2.46 9.86 10.17
N ALA A 17 1.46 10.54 9.60
CA ALA A 17 0.52 9.91 8.66
C ALA A 17 1.19 9.61 7.32
N LEU A 18 2.15 10.42 6.89
CA LEU A 18 2.95 10.14 5.71
C LEU A 18 3.86 8.92 5.94
N LEU A 19 4.50 8.83 7.10
CA LEU A 19 5.29 7.65 7.49
C LEU A 19 4.46 6.36 7.54
N GLU A 20 3.21 6.44 8.00
CA GLU A 20 2.29 5.30 7.97
C GLU A 20 1.97 4.87 6.52
N LEU A 21 1.75 5.81 5.61
CA LEU A 21 1.56 5.52 4.18
C LEU A 21 2.80 4.88 3.56
N VAL A 22 4.00 5.37 3.88
CA VAL A 22 5.27 4.77 3.43
C VAL A 22 5.39 3.33 3.94
N ALA A 23 5.13 3.09 5.22
CA ALA A 23 5.18 1.75 5.80
C ALA A 23 4.16 0.81 5.12
N LYS A 24 2.95 1.30 4.83
CA LYS A 24 1.91 0.55 4.12
C LYS A 24 2.32 0.20 2.69
N ILE A 25 3.00 1.10 1.97
CA ILE A 25 3.53 0.85 0.63
C ILE A 25 4.59 -0.26 0.66
N TRP A 26 5.51 -0.21 1.62
CA TRP A 26 6.55 -1.24 1.76
C TRP A 26 5.97 -2.61 2.10
N ALA A 27 5.01 -2.67 3.02
CA ALA A 27 4.28 -3.90 3.30
C ALA A 27 3.58 -4.44 2.04
N GLY A 28 2.90 -3.55 1.29
CA GLY A 28 2.24 -3.92 0.03
C GLY A 28 3.19 -4.45 -1.05
N HIS A 29 4.42 -3.91 -1.16
CA HIS A 29 5.44 -4.49 -2.04
C HIS A 29 5.86 -5.90 -1.59
N GLY A 30 5.98 -6.11 -0.28
CA GLY A 30 6.22 -7.42 0.31
C GLY A 30 5.12 -8.42 -0.08
N ASP A 31 3.86 -8.04 0.10
CA ASP A 31 2.71 -8.88 -0.27
C ASP A 31 2.71 -9.24 -1.76
N VAL A 32 2.98 -8.26 -2.64
CA VAL A 32 3.09 -8.51 -4.10
C VAL A 32 4.20 -9.51 -4.38
N GLY A 33 5.37 -9.34 -3.76
CA GLY A 33 6.50 -10.27 -3.91
C GLY A 33 6.16 -11.68 -3.45
N THR A 34 5.46 -11.82 -2.33
CA THR A 34 5.00 -13.12 -1.81
C THR A 34 4.05 -13.81 -2.78
N GLU A 35 3.02 -13.12 -3.28
CA GLU A 35 2.06 -13.72 -4.21
C GLU A 35 2.71 -14.10 -5.55
N VAL A 36 3.63 -13.27 -6.05
CA VAL A 36 4.39 -13.59 -7.28
C VAL A 36 5.32 -14.77 -7.05
N SER A 37 6.03 -14.83 -5.92
CA SER A 37 6.90 -15.95 -5.59
C SER A 37 6.11 -17.25 -5.50
N ALA A 38 4.96 -17.24 -4.82
CA ALA A 38 4.09 -18.40 -4.68
C ALA A 38 3.55 -18.87 -6.04
N ALA A 39 3.08 -17.95 -6.90
CA ALA A 39 2.57 -18.28 -8.24
C ALA A 39 3.64 -18.81 -9.21
N LEU A 40 4.92 -18.73 -8.87
CA LEU A 40 6.01 -19.25 -9.68
C LEU A 40 6.56 -20.59 -9.16
N GLU A 41 6.09 -21.09 -8.01
CA GLU A 41 6.62 -22.30 -7.38
C GLU A 41 6.46 -23.56 -8.25
N ASP A 42 5.37 -23.67 -9.00
CA ASP A 42 5.05 -24.83 -9.84
C ASP A 42 5.27 -24.57 -11.35
N CYS A 43 5.87 -23.42 -11.70
CA CYS A 43 6.08 -22.93 -13.06
C CYS A 43 4.81 -22.80 -13.92
N ARG A 44 3.61 -22.70 -13.32
CA ARG A 44 2.35 -22.50 -14.04
C ARG A 44 1.52 -21.43 -13.33
N ILE A 45 1.11 -20.41 -14.07
CA ILE A 45 0.25 -19.35 -13.52
C ILE A 45 -1.21 -19.63 -13.86
N ASP A 46 -2.06 -19.69 -12.84
CA ASP A 46 -3.52 -19.82 -12.97
C ASP A 46 -4.27 -18.48 -12.82
N ALA A 47 -5.57 -18.49 -13.13
CA ALA A 47 -6.39 -17.29 -13.08
C ALA A 47 -6.60 -16.75 -11.65
N ALA A 48 -6.63 -17.62 -10.64
CA ALA A 48 -6.80 -17.24 -9.25
C ALA A 48 -5.53 -16.61 -8.68
N GLU A 49 -4.35 -17.06 -9.10
CA GLU A 49 -3.05 -16.45 -8.80
C GLU A 49 -2.94 -15.06 -9.39
N VAL A 50 -3.30 -14.91 -10.66
CA VAL A 50 -3.35 -13.58 -11.29
C VAL A 50 -4.30 -12.65 -10.54
N GLU A 51 -5.45 -13.15 -10.07
CA GLU A 51 -6.37 -12.36 -9.26
C GLU A 51 -5.74 -11.90 -7.94
N ARG A 52 -5.07 -12.80 -7.20
CA ARG A 52 -4.41 -12.43 -5.92
C ARG A 52 -3.29 -11.41 -6.13
N ILE A 53 -2.44 -11.62 -7.14
CA ILE A 53 -1.39 -10.68 -7.51
C ILE A 53 -2.01 -9.32 -7.88
N ARG A 54 -3.08 -9.31 -8.69
CA ARG A 54 -3.76 -8.07 -9.07
C ARG A 54 -4.28 -7.32 -7.85
N GLN A 55 -4.91 -8.01 -6.91
CA GLN A 55 -5.41 -7.39 -5.69
C GLN A 55 -4.26 -6.81 -4.84
N ALA A 56 -3.14 -7.53 -4.69
CA ALA A 56 -1.97 -7.02 -3.99
C ALA A 56 -1.40 -5.77 -4.67
N VAL A 57 -1.26 -5.79 -6.01
CA VAL A 57 -0.79 -4.66 -6.80
C VAL A 57 -1.71 -3.45 -6.64
N TYR A 58 -3.02 -3.63 -6.74
CA TYR A 58 -3.98 -2.52 -6.61
C TYR A 58 -3.97 -1.89 -5.23
N ARG A 59 -3.86 -2.69 -4.16
CA ARG A 59 -3.70 -2.15 -2.80
C ARG A 59 -2.46 -1.27 -2.68
N THR A 60 -1.32 -1.72 -3.23
CA THR A 60 -0.07 -0.97 -3.22
C THR A 60 -0.17 0.32 -4.05
N GLN A 61 -0.76 0.25 -5.24
CA GLN A 61 -1.00 1.42 -6.09
C GLN A 61 -1.90 2.46 -5.41
N THR A 62 -2.99 2.03 -4.75
CA THR A 62 -3.85 2.94 -3.99
C THR A 62 -3.08 3.63 -2.86
N ALA A 63 -2.21 2.91 -2.15
CA ALA A 63 -1.39 3.51 -1.10
C ALA A 63 -0.39 4.55 -1.66
N MET A 64 0.26 4.24 -2.79
CA MET A 64 1.13 5.20 -3.49
C MET A 64 0.39 6.45 -3.95
N ALA A 65 -0.78 6.29 -4.59
CA ALA A 65 -1.60 7.42 -5.03
C ALA A 65 -2.03 8.29 -3.85
N THR A 66 -2.41 7.67 -2.72
CA THR A 66 -2.78 8.38 -1.50
C THR A 66 -1.60 9.18 -0.92
N MET A 67 -0.40 8.57 -0.90
CA MET A 67 0.81 9.26 -0.46
C MET A 67 1.13 10.46 -1.35
N LEU A 68 1.01 10.31 -2.67
CA LEU A 68 1.26 11.39 -3.61
C LEU A 68 0.29 12.55 -3.41
N LEU A 69 -1.02 12.28 -3.33
CA LEU A 69 -2.03 13.31 -3.07
C LEU A 69 -1.75 14.08 -1.77
N ARG A 70 -1.25 13.38 -0.74
CA ARG A 70 -0.89 14.01 0.53
C ARG A 70 0.33 14.89 0.41
N LEU A 71 1.38 14.43 -0.28
CA LEU A 71 2.56 15.25 -0.58
C LEU A 71 2.19 16.47 -1.43
N GLU A 72 1.31 16.32 -2.42
CA GLU A 72 0.79 17.42 -3.23
C GLU A 72 0.03 18.44 -2.37
N SER A 73 -0.72 17.99 -1.36
CA SER A 73 -1.39 18.92 -0.43
C SER A 73 -0.44 19.65 0.53
N MET A 74 0.76 19.12 0.74
CA MET A 74 1.81 19.72 1.57
C MET A 74 2.72 20.66 0.77
N ALA A 75 2.81 20.46 -0.54
CA ALA A 75 3.53 21.33 -1.45
C ALA A 75 2.65 22.55 -1.78
N GLU A 76 3.11 23.74 -1.40
CA GLU A 76 2.48 25.02 -1.72
C GLU A 76 2.40 25.30 -3.23
#